data_AF-A0A1H2UMZ4-F1
#
_entry.id   AF-A0A1H2UMZ4-F1
#
_cell.length_a   1.000
_cell.length_b   1.000
_cell.length_c   1.000
_cell.angle_alpha   90.00
_cell.angle_beta   90.00
_cell.angle_gamma   90.00
#
_symmetry.space_group_name_H-M   'P 1'
#
loop_
_entity.id
_entity.type
_entity.pdbx_description
1 polymer ?
#
loop_
_entity_poly.entity_id
_entity_poly.type
_entity_poly.pdbx_seq_one_letter_code
_entity_poly.pdbx_strand_id
1 'polypeptide(L)'
;MFTQLISLDDTQLSKLPPQSLVFLHTPLCGTCKVARRMLEVVAALQRDIPIFEVDANFVPDTLQAWQISSVPALVYLAQGKVASVQYAFSGVAELVERIAHFLGSDTRP
;
A
#
# COMPACT_ATOMS: atom_id res chain seq x y z
N MET A 1 11.96 -1.01 -2.89
CA MET A 1 11.80 -0.38 -4.23
C MET A 1 10.29 -0.26 -4.47
N PHE A 2 9.78 0.88 -4.93
CA PHE A 2 8.34 1.01 -5.23
C PHE A 2 8.08 0.47 -6.63
N THR A 3 7.10 -0.42 -6.76
CA THR A 3 6.71 -0.97 -8.05
C THR A 3 5.42 -0.31 -8.50
N GLN A 4 5.43 0.37 -9.65
CA GLN A 4 4.19 0.94 -10.19
C GLN A 4 3.28 -0.17 -10.73
N LEU A 5 2.01 -0.13 -10.34
CA LEU A 5 0.95 -0.95 -10.90
C LEU A 5 0.10 -0.10 -11.85
N ILE A 6 -0.15 -0.65 -13.03
CA ILE A 6 -0.99 -0.03 -14.07
C ILE A 6 -2.45 -0.45 -13.89
N SER A 7 -2.71 -1.64 -13.31
CA SER A 7 -4.05 -2.11 -12.96
C SER A 7 -4.04 -3.00 -11.71
N LEU A 8 -5.21 -3.16 -11.09
CA LEU A 8 -5.44 -3.94 -9.87
C LEU A 8 -6.50 -5.03 -10.11
N ASP A 9 -6.40 -5.72 -11.24
CA ASP A 9 -7.30 -6.82 -11.59
C ASP A 9 -6.85 -8.13 -10.93
N ASP A 10 -7.74 -9.13 -10.83
CA ASP A 10 -7.45 -10.44 -10.23
C ASP A 10 -6.19 -11.12 -10.78
N THR A 11 -5.88 -10.89 -12.07
CA THR A 11 -4.68 -11.44 -12.72
C THR A 11 -3.39 -10.80 -12.23
N GLN A 12 -3.41 -9.53 -11.82
CA GLN A 12 -2.26 -8.86 -11.22
C GLN A 12 -2.16 -9.21 -9.73
N LEU A 13 -3.28 -9.18 -9.01
CA LEU A 13 -3.32 -9.48 -7.57
C LEU A 13 -2.83 -10.90 -7.25
N SER A 14 -3.12 -11.87 -8.12
CA SER A 14 -2.63 -13.26 -7.99
C SER A 14 -1.12 -13.43 -8.20
N LYS A 15 -0.43 -12.44 -8.79
CA LYS A 15 1.03 -12.46 -8.99
C LYS A 15 1.78 -11.72 -7.89
N LEU A 16 1.08 -11.03 -7.01
CA LEU A 16 1.69 -10.30 -5.91
C LEU A 16 2.18 -11.28 -4.83
N PRO A 17 3.24 -10.92 -4.09
CA PRO A 17 3.62 -11.65 -2.89
C PRO A 17 2.42 -11.82 -1.93
N PRO A 18 2.40 -12.90 -1.13
CA PRO A 18 1.30 -13.19 -0.19
C PRO A 18 0.96 -12.02 0.71
N GLN A 19 1.95 -11.21 1.08
CA GLN A 19 1.74 -9.96 1.80
C GLN A 19 2.27 -8.83 0.95
N SER A 20 1.40 -7.92 0.55
CA SER A 20 1.74 -6.79 -0.32
C SER A 20 1.11 -5.51 0.19
N LEU A 21 1.75 -4.38 -0.10
CA LEU A 21 1.26 -3.04 0.26
C LEU A 21 0.95 -2.29 -1.01
N VAL A 22 -0.24 -1.69 -1.14
CA VAL A 22 -0.62 -0.87 -2.29
C VAL A 22 -0.89 0.55 -1.83
N PHE A 23 -0.06 1.47 -2.26
CA PHE A 23 -0.19 2.90 -2.01
C PHE A 23 -1.01 3.56 -3.11
N LEU A 24 -2.22 4.00 -2.76
CA LEU A 24 -3.13 4.74 -3.62
C LEU A 24 -2.90 6.24 -3.44
N HIS A 25 -2.59 6.92 -4.55
CA HIS A 25 -2.31 8.34 -4.55
C HIS A 25 -2.93 9.05 -5.74
N THR A 26 -2.89 10.39 -5.73
CA THR A 26 -3.14 11.22 -6.91
C THR A 26 -2.01 12.24 -7.11
N PRO A 27 -1.61 12.53 -8.36
CA PRO A 27 -0.40 13.30 -8.68
C PRO A 27 -0.44 14.76 -8.19
N LEU A 28 -1.64 15.33 -8.02
CA LEU A 28 -1.85 16.72 -7.57
C LEU A 28 -2.11 16.84 -6.06
N CYS A 29 -1.98 15.76 -5.30
CA CYS A 29 -2.28 15.77 -3.88
C CYS A 29 -1.02 16.00 -3.03
N GLY A 30 -0.92 17.18 -2.39
CA GLY A 30 0.21 17.54 -1.52
C GLY A 30 0.41 16.58 -0.34
N THR A 31 -0.68 16.07 0.25
CA THR A 31 -0.62 15.10 1.35
C THR A 31 -0.14 13.72 0.87
N CYS A 32 -0.48 13.31 -0.35
CA CYS A 32 0.06 12.08 -0.95
C CYS A 32 1.59 12.14 -1.13
N LYS A 33 2.15 13.31 -1.50
CA LYS A 33 3.60 13.48 -1.62
C LYS A 33 4.32 13.27 -0.29
N VAL A 34 3.75 13.78 0.79
CA VAL A 34 4.29 13.59 2.15
C VAL A 34 4.20 12.12 2.55
N ALA A 35 3.04 11.48 2.36
CA ALA A 35 2.86 10.06 2.64
C ALA A 35 3.85 9.17 1.87
N ARG A 36 4.03 9.43 0.56
CA ARG A 36 5.03 8.74 -0.28
C ARG A 36 6.43 8.87 0.30
N ARG A 37 6.83 10.09 0.70
CA ARG A 37 8.16 10.32 1.27
C ARG A 37 8.36 9.56 2.58
N MET A 38 7.33 9.46 3.42
CA MET A 38 7.39 8.65 4.63
C MET A 38 7.59 7.17 4.29
N LEU A 39 6.84 6.63 3.32
CA LEU A 39 6.99 5.25 2.87
C LEU A 39 8.37 4.99 2.25
N GLU A 40 8.97 5.96 1.55
CA GLU A 40 10.34 5.85 1.05
C GLU A 40 11.35 5.69 2.18
N VAL A 41 11.17 6.41 3.29
CA VAL A 41 12.01 6.24 4.48
C VAL A 41 11.81 4.84 5.07
N VAL A 42 10.57 4.37 5.20
CA VAL A 42 10.28 3.01 5.70
C VAL A 42 10.95 1.94 4.83
N ALA A 43 10.83 2.07 3.50
CA ALA A 43 11.43 1.16 2.53
C ALA A 43 12.97 1.20 2.50
N ALA A 44 13.59 2.28 3.02
CA ALA A 44 15.03 2.35 3.20
C ALA A 44 15.49 1.68 4.51
N LEU A 45 14.62 1.63 5.52
CA LEU A 45 14.91 1.02 6.83
C LEU A 45 14.78 -0.51 6.82
N GLN A 46 13.84 -1.07 6.04
CA GLN A 46 13.65 -2.52 5.91
C GLN A 46 13.85 -2.94 4.46
N ARG A 47 14.60 -4.03 4.25
CA ARG A 47 14.82 -4.58 2.91
C ARG A 47 13.58 -5.37 2.46
N ASP A 48 13.33 -5.35 1.16
CA ASP A 48 12.34 -6.19 0.49
C ASP A 48 10.88 -6.02 0.92
N ILE A 49 10.48 -4.82 1.36
CA ILE A 49 9.05 -4.50 1.52
C ILE A 49 8.39 -4.44 0.14
N PRO A 50 7.37 -5.29 -0.14
CA PRO A 50 6.64 -5.29 -1.41
C PRO A 50 5.61 -4.15 -1.44
N ILE A 51 6.10 -2.92 -1.64
CA ILE A 51 5.24 -1.73 -1.81
C ILE A 51 5.02 -1.48 -3.30
N PHE A 52 3.75 -1.48 -3.67
CA PHE A 52 3.25 -1.11 -4.97
C PHE A 52 2.57 0.26 -4.89
N GLU A 53 2.59 1.02 -5.98
CA GLU A 53 1.87 2.29 -6.07
C GLU A 53 0.98 2.35 -7.31
N VAL A 54 -0.16 3.01 -7.18
CA VAL A 54 -1.11 3.20 -8.28
C VAL A 54 -1.81 4.54 -8.13
N ASP A 55 -1.97 5.22 -9.26
CA ASP A 55 -2.73 6.46 -9.33
C ASP A 55 -4.22 6.13 -9.36
N ALA A 56 -4.90 6.56 -8.29
CA ALA A 56 -6.31 6.33 -8.04
C ALA A 56 -7.21 6.82 -9.19
N ASN A 57 -6.76 7.81 -9.99
CA ASN A 57 -7.53 8.30 -11.13
C ASN A 57 -7.72 7.25 -12.24
N PHE A 58 -6.86 6.23 -12.31
CA PHE A 58 -6.90 5.20 -13.36
C PHE A 58 -7.59 3.91 -12.94
N VAL A 59 -7.94 3.76 -11.66
CA VAL A 59 -8.52 2.52 -11.11
C VAL A 59 -9.81 2.76 -10.30
N PRO A 60 -10.78 3.56 -10.80
CA PRO A 60 -11.99 3.91 -10.04
C PRO A 60 -12.83 2.68 -9.64
N ASP A 61 -12.91 1.68 -10.52
CA ASP A 61 -13.65 0.44 -10.25
C ASP A 61 -13.05 -0.34 -9.08
N THR A 62 -11.71 -0.38 -8.99
CA THR A 62 -11.01 -1.00 -7.86
C THR A 62 -11.23 -0.22 -6.57
N LEU A 63 -11.17 1.12 -6.63
CA LEU A 63 -11.46 1.95 -5.44
C LEU A 63 -12.86 1.65 -4.91
N GLN A 64 -13.84 1.52 -5.80
CA GLN A 64 -15.21 1.15 -5.41
C GLN A 64 -15.26 -0.26 -4.82
N ALA A 65 -14.66 -1.25 -5.47
CA ALA A 65 -14.63 -2.64 -5.00
C ALA A 65 -13.97 -2.78 -3.62
N TRP A 66 -12.91 -1.99 -3.36
CA TRP A 66 -12.18 -1.97 -2.10
C TRP A 66 -12.74 -0.96 -1.09
N GLN A 67 -13.83 -0.27 -1.42
CA GLN A 67 -14.48 0.75 -0.59
C GLN A 67 -13.50 1.85 -0.12
N ILE A 68 -12.58 2.25 -1.00
CA ILE A 68 -11.63 3.32 -0.76
C ILE A 68 -12.34 4.66 -0.97
N SER A 69 -12.47 5.43 0.11
CA SER A 69 -13.21 6.70 0.08
C SER A 69 -12.33 7.93 -0.13
N SER A 70 -11.02 7.81 0.08
CA SER A 70 -10.09 8.95 -0.01
C SER A 70 -8.66 8.50 -0.27
N VAL A 71 -7.83 9.45 -0.73
CA VAL A 71 -6.38 9.30 -0.85
C VAL A 71 -5.68 10.42 -0.05
N PRO A 72 -4.47 10.18 0.49
CA PRO A 72 -3.67 8.96 0.37
C PRO A 72 -4.26 7.77 1.14
N ALA A 73 -4.12 6.57 0.59
CA ALA A 73 -4.48 5.34 1.27
C ALA A 73 -3.38 4.28 1.09
N LEU A 74 -3.06 3.55 2.15
CA LEU A 74 -2.20 2.38 2.11
C LEU A 74 -3.04 1.14 2.37
N VAL A 75 -3.15 0.29 1.35
CA VAL A 75 -3.90 -0.95 1.40
C VAL A 75 -2.94 -2.09 1.71
N TYR A 76 -3.31 -2.89 2.69
CA TYR A 76 -2.59 -4.07 3.12
C TYR A 76 -3.27 -5.27 2.49
N LEU A 77 -2.58 -5.95 1.57
CA LEU A 77 -3.08 -7.11 0.85
C LEU A 77 -2.52 -8.40 1.42
N ALA A 78 -3.40 -9.31 1.83
CA ALA A 78 -3.07 -10.67 2.19
C ALA A 78 -3.66 -11.63 1.15
N GLN A 79 -2.80 -12.40 0.49
CA GLN A 79 -3.14 -13.34 -0.59
C GLN A 79 -4.00 -12.69 -1.68
N GLY A 80 -3.61 -11.48 -2.11
CA GLY A 80 -4.33 -10.71 -3.13
C GLY A 80 -5.65 -10.09 -2.66
N LYS A 81 -6.03 -10.24 -1.38
CA LYS A 81 -7.27 -9.68 -0.81
C LYS A 81 -6.96 -8.55 0.16
N VAL A 82 -7.86 -7.56 0.23
CA VAL A 82 -7.75 -6.44 1.19
C VAL A 82 -7.89 -6.97 2.62
N ALA A 83 -6.80 -6.87 3.39
CA ALA A 83 -6.77 -7.19 4.81
C ALA A 83 -7.09 -5.96 5.66
N SER A 84 -6.50 -4.81 5.32
CA SER A 84 -6.84 -3.53 5.96
C SER A 84 -6.50 -2.34 5.07
N VAL A 85 -7.09 -1.19 5.39
CA VAL A 85 -6.81 0.10 4.73
C VAL A 85 -6.42 1.12 5.80
N GLN A 86 -5.34 1.85 5.54
CA GLN A 86 -4.86 2.94 6.38
C GLN A 86 -4.95 4.26 5.62
N TYR A 87 -5.60 5.25 6.23
CA TYR A 87 -5.73 6.61 5.70
C TYR A 87 -4.86 7.63 6.44
N ALA A 88 -4.48 7.31 7.68
CA ALA A 88 -3.68 8.20 8.52
C ALA A 88 -2.19 7.92 8.32
N PHE A 89 -1.44 8.91 7.86
CA PHE A 89 0.02 8.88 7.74
C PHE A 89 0.61 9.83 8.79
N SER A 90 0.51 9.44 10.05
CA SER A 90 0.85 10.31 11.20
C SER A 90 2.36 10.44 11.45
N GLY A 91 3.17 9.53 10.90
CA GLY A 91 4.63 9.61 10.98
C GLY A 91 5.31 8.31 10.56
N VAL A 92 6.62 8.40 10.32
CA VAL A 92 7.44 7.25 9.89
C VAL A 92 7.44 6.13 10.93
N ALA A 93 7.54 6.45 12.23
CA ALA A 93 7.59 5.45 13.29
C ALA A 93 6.34 4.55 13.31
N GLU A 94 5.14 5.16 13.24
CA GLU A 94 3.88 4.42 13.18
C GLU A 94 3.79 3.53 11.92
N LEU A 95 4.20 4.06 10.76
CA LEU A 95 4.23 3.28 9.52
C LEU A 95 5.18 2.09 9.63
N VAL A 96 6.39 2.27 10.19
CA VAL A 96 7.35 1.18 10.41
C VAL A 96 6.72 0.09 11.28
N GLU A 97 6.13 0.45 12.41
CA GLU A 97 5.52 -0.50 13.34
C GLU A 97 4.36 -1.26 12.70
N ARG A 98 3.45 -0.55 12.03
CA ARG A 98 2.26 -1.15 11.42
C ARG A 98 2.61 -2.05 10.23
N ILE A 99 3.55 -1.63 9.38
CA ILE A 99 4.05 -2.45 8.28
C ILE A 99 4.80 -3.68 8.80
N ALA A 100 5.67 -3.52 9.80
CA ALA A 100 6.39 -4.64 10.40
C ALA A 100 5.44 -5.64 11.06
N HIS A 101 4.40 -5.16 11.75
CA HIS A 101 3.38 -6.03 12.34
C HIS A 101 2.62 -6.83 11.28
N PHE A 102 2.23 -6.18 10.19
CA PHE A 102 1.56 -6.85 9.08
C PHE A 102 2.45 -7.93 8.45
N LEU A 103 3.69 -7.58 8.07
CA LEU A 103 4.61 -8.52 7.45
C LEU A 103 5.07 -9.64 8.41
N GLY A 104 5.20 -9.34 9.70
CA GLY A 104 5.57 -10.31 10.73
C GLY A 104 4.45 -11.27 11.13
N SER A 105 3.18 -10.94 10.84
CA SER A 105 2.02 -11.75 11.24
C SER A 105 1.94 -13.13 10.58
N ASP A 106 2.73 -13.40 9.53
CA ASP A 106 2.83 -14.70 8.84
C ASP A 106 3.96 -15.62 9.39
N THR A 107 4.63 -15.23 10.47
CA THR A 107 5.70 -16.03 11.11
C THR A 107 5.23 -16.88 12.30
N ARG A 108 3.94 -17.18 12.43
CA ARG A 108 3.50 -18.12 13.48
C ARG A 108 3.60 -19.56 12.97
N PRO A 109 4.51 -20.39 13.52
CA PRO A 109 4.61 -21.82 13.18
C PRO A 109 3.37 -22.61 13.58
#